data_AF-A0A1F3B9G8-F1
#
_entry.id   AF-A0A1F3B9G8-F1
#
_cell.length_a   1.000
_cell.length_b   1.000
_cell.length_c   1.000
_cell.angle_alpha   90.00
_cell.angle_beta   90.00
_cell.angle_gamma   90.00
#
_symmetry.space_group_name_H-M   'P 1'
#
loop_
_entity.id
_entity.type
_entity.pdbx_description
1 polymer ?
#
loop_
_entity_poly.entity_id
_entity_poly.type
_entity_poly.pdbx_seq_one_letter_code
_entity_poly.pdbx_strand_id
1 'polypeptide(L)'
;MAWPTNWSTGEPITAERLTQWTNAQKVLPGDVDANGQSISNVVSLPGAADLRLARQVRIGTDEDVTVSGTGTMHITGNTQRILTASRTPTGSSDTGNDGEICFDDNYIYVRIGGSWRRAAIATW
;
A
#
# COMPACT_ATOMS: atom_id res chain seq x y z
N MET A 1 -38.12 -23.61 31.01
CA MET A 1 -36.77 -23.31 30.49
C MET A 1 -36.69 -21.80 30.36
N ALA A 2 -35.95 -21.11 31.23
CA ALA A 2 -35.86 -19.65 31.19
C ALA A 2 -34.83 -19.23 30.13
N TRP A 3 -35.20 -18.34 29.22
CA TRP A 3 -34.29 -17.79 28.20
C TRP A 3 -33.24 -16.89 28.86
N PRO A 4 -31.99 -16.86 28.37
CA PRO A 4 -30.98 -15.96 28.90
C PRO A 4 -31.44 -14.50 28.72
N THR A 5 -31.36 -13.71 29.80
CA THR A 5 -31.71 -12.30 29.82
C THR A 5 -30.46 -11.43 29.83
N ASN A 6 -30.56 -10.22 29.29
CA ASN A 6 -29.47 -9.27 29.30
C ASN A 6 -29.25 -8.74 30.72
N TRP A 7 -28.08 -9.01 31.29
CA TRP A 7 -27.72 -8.67 32.66
C TRP A 7 -27.83 -7.17 33.02
N SER A 8 -27.75 -6.26 32.05
CA SER A 8 -27.89 -4.81 32.29
C SER A 8 -29.33 -4.29 32.19
N THR A 9 -30.26 -5.06 31.60
CA THR A 9 -31.63 -4.59 31.30
C THR A 9 -32.73 -5.55 31.77
N GLY A 10 -32.41 -6.78 32.14
CA GLY A 10 -33.37 -7.80 32.56
C GLY A 10 -34.21 -8.40 31.42
N GLU A 11 -34.11 -7.86 30.21
CA GLU A 11 -34.94 -8.25 29.07
C GLU A 11 -34.48 -9.58 28.42
N PRO A 12 -35.42 -10.39 27.87
CA PRO A 12 -35.09 -11.62 27.15
C PRO A 12 -34.21 -11.35 25.93
N ILE A 13 -33.10 -12.06 25.78
CA ILE A 13 -32.25 -11.95 24.60
C ILE A 13 -32.93 -12.70 23.45
N THR A 14 -33.47 -11.96 22.48
CA THR A 14 -34.05 -12.54 21.26
C THR A 14 -32.96 -12.97 20.29
N ALA A 15 -33.25 -13.98 19.45
CA ALA A 15 -32.28 -14.59 18.53
C ALA A 15 -31.60 -13.60 17.56
N GLU A 16 -32.24 -12.46 17.27
CA GLU A 16 -31.68 -11.40 16.41
C GLU A 16 -30.51 -10.65 17.07
N ARG A 17 -30.42 -10.64 18.41
CA ARG A 17 -29.39 -9.90 19.15
C ARG A 17 -28.16 -10.72 19.52
N LEU A 18 -28.12 -12.01 19.18
CA LEU A 18 -26.99 -12.90 19.48
C LEU A 18 -25.90 -12.88 18.39
N THR A 19 -25.87 -11.87 17.52
CA THR A 19 -24.84 -11.76 16.48
C THR A 19 -23.71 -10.83 16.94
N GLN A 20 -22.57 -11.47 17.23
CA GLN A 20 -21.21 -10.91 17.07
C GLN A 20 -20.77 -9.81 18.04
N TRP A 21 -20.42 -10.20 19.26
CA TRP A 21 -19.40 -9.51 20.06
C TRP A 21 -18.32 -10.49 20.53
N THR A 22 -17.85 -11.31 19.59
CA THR A 22 -16.66 -12.12 19.78
C THR A 22 -15.74 -11.86 18.58
N ASN A 23 -14.95 -10.79 18.71
CA ASN A 23 -13.71 -10.51 17.97
C ASN A 23 -13.76 -9.98 16.53
N ALA A 24 -14.87 -9.39 16.08
CA ALA A 24 -14.78 -8.36 15.04
C ALA A 24 -14.74 -7.00 15.74
N GLN A 25 -13.71 -6.17 15.49
CA GLN A 25 -13.82 -4.75 15.79
C GLN A 25 -14.93 -4.21 14.89
N LYS A 26 -16.16 -4.32 15.37
CA LYS A 26 -17.35 -3.83 14.69
C LYS A 26 -17.27 -2.34 14.84
N VAL A 27 -16.74 -1.69 13.81
CA VAL A 27 -16.78 -0.26 13.69
C VAL A 27 -18.26 0.12 13.66
N LEU A 28 -18.71 0.72 14.75
CA LEU A 28 -20.09 1.13 14.90
C LEU A 28 -20.28 2.40 14.05
N PRO A 29 -21.51 2.64 13.56
CA PRO A 29 -21.85 3.92 12.98
C PRO A 29 -21.51 5.05 13.96
N GLY A 30 -20.47 5.83 13.65
CA GLY A 30 -20.01 6.94 14.48
C GLY A 30 -18.72 6.71 15.28
N ASP A 31 -18.10 5.54 15.21
CA ASP A 31 -16.75 5.34 15.78
C ASP A 31 -15.73 6.18 15.02
N VAL A 32 -14.81 6.82 15.75
CA VAL A 32 -13.79 7.70 15.21
C VAL A 32 -12.39 7.31 15.69
N ASP A 33 -11.33 7.59 14.91
CA ASP A 33 -9.95 7.41 15.36
C ASP A 33 -9.54 8.42 16.46
N ALA A 34 -8.30 8.34 16.96
CA ALA A 34 -7.80 9.23 18.01
C ALA A 34 -7.81 10.74 17.61
N ASN A 35 -8.04 11.03 16.33
CA ASN A 35 -8.16 12.38 15.77
C ASN A 35 -9.60 12.74 15.38
N GLY A 36 -10.58 11.85 15.61
CA GLY A 36 -11.98 12.11 15.29
C GLY A 36 -12.44 11.69 13.88
N GLN A 37 -11.67 10.89 13.12
CA GLN A 37 -12.10 10.42 11.80
C GLN A 37 -13.01 9.19 11.86
N SER A 38 -14.19 9.29 11.23
CA SER A 38 -15.16 8.19 11.14
C SER A 38 -14.55 6.97 10.45
N ILE A 39 -14.49 5.87 11.19
CA ILE A 39 -14.00 4.59 10.71
C ILE A 39 -15.21 3.91 10.05
N SER A 40 -15.06 3.31 8.87
CA SER A 40 -16.14 2.53 8.22
C SER A 40 -15.62 1.20 7.67
N ASN A 41 -14.43 1.25 7.07
CA ASN A 41 -13.31 0.30 7.04
C ASN A 41 -12.20 1.16 6.41
N VAL A 42 -11.30 1.73 7.22
CA VAL A 42 -10.60 2.97 6.81
C VAL A 42 -9.60 2.71 5.68
N VAL A 43 -9.89 3.27 4.50
CA VAL A 43 -8.89 3.75 3.55
C VAL A 43 -9.24 5.20 3.22
N SER A 44 -8.55 6.15 3.84
CA SER A 44 -8.77 7.59 3.64
C SER A 44 -7.94 8.06 2.43
N LEU A 45 -8.56 8.71 1.44
CA LEU A 45 -7.91 9.21 0.22
C LEU A 45 -8.22 10.70 0.04
N PRO A 46 -7.24 11.61 0.14
CA PRO A 46 -7.48 13.02 -0.15
C PRO A 46 -7.51 13.28 -1.67
N GLY A 47 -8.59 13.89 -2.18
CA GLY A 47 -8.72 14.35 -3.57
C GLY A 47 -9.51 13.42 -4.51
N ALA A 48 -9.43 13.67 -5.82
CA ALA A 48 -10.09 12.86 -6.86
C ALA A 48 -9.33 11.54 -7.05
N ALA A 49 -9.57 10.58 -6.16
CA ALA A 49 -8.92 9.28 -6.16
C ALA A 49 -9.90 8.16 -6.55
N ASP A 50 -9.50 7.32 -7.50
CA ASP A 50 -10.17 6.06 -7.81
C ASP A 50 -9.32 4.91 -7.25
N LEU A 51 -9.79 4.27 -6.17
CA LEU A 51 -9.13 3.13 -5.53
C LEU A 51 -9.88 1.85 -5.88
N ARG A 52 -9.42 1.14 -6.90
CA ARG A 52 -10.00 -0.14 -7.32
C ARG A 52 -9.20 -1.33 -6.80
N LEU A 53 -9.53 -1.77 -5.58
CA LEU A 53 -8.97 -2.99 -4.98
C LEU A 53 -9.70 -4.24 -5.50
N ALA A 54 -9.16 -4.88 -6.53
CA ALA A 54 -9.74 -6.14 -7.04
C ALA A 54 -9.44 -7.37 -6.16
N ARG A 55 -8.48 -7.27 -5.23
CA ARG A 55 -8.00 -8.31 -4.28
C ARG A 55 -7.17 -7.67 -3.15
N GLN A 56 -6.46 -8.46 -2.33
CA GLN A 56 -5.62 -7.97 -1.23
C GLN A 56 -4.50 -7.03 -1.74
N VAL A 57 -4.53 -5.76 -1.30
CA VAL A 57 -3.40 -4.83 -1.36
C VAL A 57 -2.86 -4.69 0.06
N ARG A 58 -1.60 -5.10 0.28
CA ARG A 58 -0.90 -4.93 1.56
C ARG A 58 0.11 -3.80 1.39
N ILE A 59 -0.12 -2.70 2.10
CA ILE A 59 0.84 -1.62 2.31
C ILE A 59 1.21 -1.76 3.80
N GLY A 60 2.43 -2.23 4.07
CA GLY A 60 2.88 -2.55 5.43
C GLY A 60 3.25 -1.30 6.24
N THR A 61 3.50 -1.48 7.54
CA THR A 61 3.93 -0.41 8.45
C THR A 61 5.45 -0.44 8.71
N ASP A 62 5.94 0.70 9.21
CA ASP A 62 7.29 1.10 9.71
C ASP A 62 8.40 1.35 8.69
N GLU A 63 8.31 0.86 7.45
CA GLU A 63 9.18 1.23 6.33
C GLU A 63 8.34 1.22 5.04
N ASP A 64 7.56 2.28 4.82
CA ASP A 64 6.49 2.32 3.82
C ASP A 64 6.99 2.11 2.38
N VAL A 65 6.20 1.38 1.58
CA VAL A 65 6.33 1.41 0.12
C VAL A 65 5.97 2.82 -0.36
N THR A 66 6.98 3.66 -0.55
CA THR A 66 6.81 5.01 -1.06
C THR A 66 6.85 5.00 -2.58
N VAL A 67 5.69 5.10 -3.21
CA VAL A 67 5.59 5.40 -4.65
C VAL A 67 5.38 6.90 -4.79
N SER A 68 6.44 7.61 -5.13
CA SER A 68 6.44 9.06 -5.34
C SER A 68 6.94 9.40 -6.74
N GLY A 69 6.60 10.60 -7.21
CA GLY A 69 6.88 11.03 -8.59
C GLY A 69 5.75 10.66 -9.57
N THR A 70 5.98 10.93 -10.85
CA THR A 70 4.97 10.80 -11.92
C THR A 70 5.19 9.58 -12.83
N GLY A 71 6.27 8.82 -12.59
CA GLY A 71 6.59 7.62 -13.34
C GLY A 71 5.65 6.47 -13.01
N THR A 72 5.58 5.47 -13.90
CA THR A 72 4.78 4.26 -13.67
C THR A 72 5.66 3.01 -13.59
N MET A 73 5.40 2.19 -12.58
CA MET A 73 5.97 0.85 -12.43
C MET A 73 4.89 -0.17 -12.79
N HIS A 74 5.22 -1.10 -13.69
CA HIS A 74 4.35 -2.21 -14.02
C HIS A 74 5.01 -3.51 -13.57
N ILE A 75 4.36 -4.18 -12.62
CA ILE A 75 4.75 -5.51 -12.17
C ILE A 75 3.68 -6.47 -12.65
N THR A 76 4.06 -7.41 -13.53
CA THR A 76 3.12 -8.39 -14.09
C THR A 76 3.80 -9.71 -14.38
N GLY A 77 3.15 -10.81 -13.99
CA GLY A 77 3.68 -12.17 -14.14
C GLY A 77 5.09 -12.30 -13.53
N ASN A 78 6.07 -12.55 -14.39
CA ASN A 78 7.49 -12.67 -14.06
C ASN A 78 8.34 -11.45 -14.47
N THR A 79 7.71 -10.29 -14.71
CA THR A 79 8.39 -9.08 -15.20
C THR A 79 8.11 -7.87 -14.33
N GLN A 80 9.12 -7.00 -14.24
CA GLN A 80 9.00 -5.64 -13.72
C GLN A 80 9.45 -4.69 -14.81
N ARG A 81 8.66 -3.65 -15.07
CA ARG A 81 8.95 -2.64 -16.08
C ARG A 81 8.84 -1.25 -15.46
N ILE A 82 9.87 -0.45 -15.68
CA ILE A 82 9.86 0.99 -15.38
C ILE A 82 9.52 1.71 -16.68
N LEU A 83 8.28 2.20 -16.83
CA LEU A 83 7.76 2.62 -18.14
C LEU A 83 8.37 3.93 -18.65
N THR A 84 8.83 4.79 -17.75
CA THR A 84 9.34 6.14 -18.08
C THR A 84 10.85 6.28 -17.87
N ALA A 85 11.59 5.17 -17.74
CA ALA A 85 12.98 5.19 -17.29
C ALA A 85 14.04 4.99 -18.37
N SER A 86 13.85 5.56 -19.56
CA SER A 86 14.98 5.79 -20.48
C SER A 86 15.82 6.97 -19.96
N ARG A 87 16.41 6.78 -18.78
CA ARG A 87 17.38 7.71 -18.22
C ARG A 87 18.75 7.09 -18.44
N THR A 88 19.57 7.77 -19.21
CA THR A 88 20.98 7.41 -19.40
C THR A 88 21.85 8.40 -18.64
N PRO A 89 22.39 8.02 -17.47
CA PRO A 89 23.50 8.76 -16.87
C PRO A 89 24.65 8.84 -17.87
N THR A 90 25.07 10.06 -18.18
CA THR A 90 26.19 10.40 -19.05
C THR A 90 27.54 10.40 -18.31
N GLY A 91 27.52 10.48 -16.98
CA GLY A 91 28.71 10.45 -16.14
C GLY A 91 28.43 9.96 -14.71
N SER A 92 29.50 9.63 -13.98
CA SER A 92 29.41 9.10 -12.61
C SER A 92 28.79 10.11 -11.63
N SER A 93 28.95 11.41 -11.88
CA SER A 93 28.48 12.50 -11.02
C SER A 93 27.07 13.01 -11.35
N ASP A 94 26.39 12.42 -12.33
CA ASP A 94 25.05 12.86 -12.70
C ASP A 94 24.09 12.77 -11.50
N THR A 95 23.11 13.67 -11.45
CA THR A 95 22.13 13.78 -10.34
C THR A 95 21.35 12.47 -10.13
N GLY A 96 20.55 12.35 -9.09
CA GLY A 96 19.77 11.15 -8.76
C GLY A 96 19.75 10.91 -7.25
N ASN A 97 19.24 9.77 -6.83
CA ASN A 97 19.28 9.36 -5.44
C ASN A 97 20.03 8.04 -5.32
N ASP A 98 20.71 7.83 -4.21
CA ASP A 98 21.36 6.54 -3.95
C ASP A 98 20.28 5.44 -3.91
N GLY A 99 20.57 4.31 -4.54
CA GLY A 99 19.63 3.21 -4.73
C GLY A 99 18.76 3.32 -5.99
N GLU A 100 18.80 4.44 -6.74
CA GLU A 100 18.08 4.53 -8.01
C GLU A 100 18.64 3.55 -9.06
N ILE A 101 17.72 2.93 -9.79
CA ILE A 101 18.01 2.02 -10.90
C ILE A 101 17.35 2.58 -12.17
N CYS A 102 18.13 2.68 -13.25
CA CYS A 102 17.63 3.02 -14.58
C CYS A 102 18.41 2.22 -15.65
N PHE A 103 17.97 2.26 -16.90
CA PHE A 103 18.59 1.50 -17.97
C PHE A 103 18.42 2.18 -19.33
N ASP A 104 19.27 1.79 -20.27
CA ASP A 104 19.11 2.06 -21.69
C ASP A 104 19.30 0.77 -22.49
N ASP A 105 19.44 0.88 -23.81
CA ASP A 105 19.58 -0.26 -24.71
C ASP A 105 20.81 -1.13 -24.41
N ASN A 106 21.84 -0.58 -23.75
CA ASN A 106 23.14 -1.22 -23.59
C ASN A 106 23.50 -1.50 -22.13
N TYR A 107 22.93 -0.78 -21.17
CA TYR A 107 23.36 -0.84 -19.78
C TYR A 107 22.21 -0.75 -18.77
N ILE A 108 22.39 -1.43 -17.64
CA ILE A 108 21.67 -1.15 -16.38
C ILE A 108 22.56 -0.28 -15.50
N TYR A 109 22.01 0.78 -14.94
CA TYR A 109 22.68 1.74 -14.07
C TYR A 109 22.13 1.66 -12.65
N VAL A 110 23.02 1.72 -11.66
CA VAL A 110 22.68 1.82 -10.24
C VAL A 110 23.49 2.94 -9.60
N ARG A 111 22.84 3.85 -8.88
CA ARG A 111 23.54 4.89 -8.12
C ARG A 111 23.89 4.40 -6.72
N ILE A 112 25.17 4.43 -6.37
CA ILE A 112 25.69 3.95 -5.07
C ILE A 112 26.77 4.90 -4.57
N GLY A 113 26.58 5.46 -3.37
CA GLY A 113 27.56 6.36 -2.75
C GLY A 113 27.79 7.63 -3.56
N GLY A 114 26.72 8.21 -4.11
CA GLY A 114 26.75 9.41 -4.94
C GLY A 114 27.27 9.20 -6.36
N SER A 115 27.66 7.97 -6.74
CA SER A 115 28.24 7.67 -8.05
C SER A 115 27.41 6.66 -8.83
N TRP A 116 27.18 6.93 -10.13
CA TRP A 116 26.57 5.96 -11.03
C TRP A 116 27.55 4.85 -11.41
N ARG A 117 27.08 3.61 -11.35
CA ARG A 117 27.77 2.40 -11.83
C ARG A 117 26.89 1.71 -12.86
N ARG A 118 27.51 1.03 -13.83
CA ARG A 118 26.78 0.37 -14.93
C ARG A 118 27.21 -1.08 -15.14
N ALA A 119 26.26 -1.91 -15.53
CA ALA A 119 26.47 -3.28 -16.01
C ALA A 119 26.02 -3.37 -17.47
N ALA A 120 26.87 -3.96 -18.33
CA ALA A 120 26.53 -4.15 -19.74
C ALA A 120 25.45 -5.22 -19.90
N ILE A 121 24.48 -4.95 -20.76
CA ILE A 121 23.44 -5.89 -21.17
C ILE A 121 23.98 -6.66 -22.38
N ALA A 122 24.09 -7.98 -22.25
CA ALA A 122 24.45 -8.84 -23.37
C ALA A 122 23.24 -9.10 -24.26
N THR A 123 23.48 -9.26 -25.57
CA THR A 123 22.48 -9.75 -26.51
C THR A 123 22.43 -11.27 -26.49
N TRP A 124 21.22 -11.83 -26.60
CA TRP A 124 21.00 -13.27 -26.76
C TRP A 124 21.30 -13.72 -28.19
#